data_AF-A0A3A6P6H2-F1
#
_entry.id   AF-A0A3A6P6H2-F1
#
_cell.length_a   1.000
_cell.length_b   1.000
_cell.length_c   1.000
_cell.angle_alpha   90.00
_cell.angle_beta   90.00
_cell.angle_gamma   90.00
#
_symmetry.space_group_name_H-M   'P 1'
#
loop_
_entity.id
_entity.type
_entity.pdbx_description
1 polymer ?
#
loop_
_entity_poly.entity_id
_entity_poly.type
_entity_poly.pdbx_seq_one_letter_code
_entity_poly.pdbx_strand_id
1 'polypeptide(L)' 'MSAKIKYTNEPIDAKVIRDFLPPPEELAFREEGVKVTIALSKKSVEFFKSEAAKHHTQYQRMIRRLIDTYVETFNKP' A
#
# COMPACT_ATOMS: atom_id res chain seq x y z
N MET A 1 -23.53 -11.02 -36.34
CA MET A 1 -24.40 -9.82 -36.32
C MET A 1 -24.45 -9.31 -34.89
N SER A 2 -23.80 -8.19 -34.60
CA SER A 2 -23.80 -7.58 -33.26
C SER A 2 -25.14 -6.87 -33.04
N ALA A 3 -25.89 -7.28 -32.02
CA ALA A 3 -27.13 -6.61 -31.64
C ALA A 3 -26.84 -5.14 -31.30
N LYS A 4 -27.51 -4.21 -31.98
CA LYS A 4 -27.43 -2.77 -31.68
C LYS A 4 -28.20 -2.51 -30.39
N ILE A 5 -27.48 -2.09 -29.34
CA ILE A 5 -28.09 -1.64 -28.09
C ILE A 5 -28.91 -0.38 -28.42
N LYS A 6 -30.23 -0.44 -28.17
CA LYS A 6 -31.13 0.71 -28.25
C LYS A 6 -31.29 1.26 -26.84
N TYR A 7 -30.76 2.45 -26.61
CA TYR A 7 -30.95 3.17 -25.35
C TYR A 7 -32.32 3.87 -25.39
N THR A 8 -33.10 3.69 -24.33
CA THR A 8 -34.39 4.35 -24.12
C THR A 8 -34.25 5.31 -22.94
N ASN A 9 -34.94 6.46 -22.97
CA ASN A 9 -34.89 7.48 -21.90
C ASN A 9 -35.67 7.03 -20.65
N GLU A 10 -35.17 6.00 -19.99
CA GLU A 10 -35.72 5.49 -18.73
C GLU A 10 -35.19 6.33 -17.54
N PRO A 11 -35.98 6.49 -16.46
CA PRO A 11 -35.54 7.24 -15.30
C PRO A 11 -34.36 6.51 -14.63
N ILE A 12 -33.20 7.18 -14.61
CA ILE A 12 -31.99 6.69 -13.96
C ILE A 12 -32.11 6.96 -12.46
N ASP A 13 -32.15 5.91 -11.65
CA ASP A 13 -32.11 6.04 -10.19
C ASP A 13 -30.65 6.18 -9.73
N ALA A 14 -30.14 7.42 -9.77
CA ALA A 14 -28.77 7.76 -9.41
C ALA A 14 -28.71 8.50 -8.07
N LYS A 15 -27.90 7.99 -7.15
CA LYS A 15 -27.59 8.67 -5.89
C LYS A 15 -26.43 9.64 -6.11
N VAL A 16 -26.66 10.94 -5.90
CA VAL A 16 -25.59 11.96 -5.96
C VAL A 16 -24.66 11.76 -4.77
N ILE A 17 -23.46 11.25 -5.05
CA ILE A 17 -22.39 11.15 -4.06
C ILE A 17 -21.57 12.45 -4.15
N ARG A 18 -21.43 13.17 -3.03
CA ARG A 18 -20.52 14.32 -2.95
C ARG A 18 -19.10 13.82 -3.07
N ASP A 19 -18.26 14.54 -3.82
CA ASP A 19 -16.86 14.18 -4.04
C ASP A 19 -16.17 13.91 -2.71
N PHE A 20 -15.87 12.64 -2.46
CA PHE A 20 -15.37 12.10 -1.19
C PHE A 20 -13.89 11.71 -1.31
N LEU A 21 -13.32 11.86 -2.51
CA LEU A 21 -11.92 11.61 -2.73
C LEU A 21 -11.16 12.81 -2.19
N PRO A 22 -10.34 12.64 -1.14
CA PRO A 22 -9.44 13.68 -0.73
C PRO A 22 -8.48 13.97 -1.90
N PRO A 23 -7.97 15.21 -2.00
CA PRO A 23 -7.06 15.58 -3.06
C PRO A 23 -5.88 14.59 -3.15
N PRO A 24 -5.30 14.35 -4.34
CA PRO A 24 -4.23 13.37 -4.53
C PRO A 24 -3.04 13.52 -3.58
N GLU A 25 -2.81 14.73 -3.08
CA GLU A 25 -1.79 15.09 -2.10
C GLU A 25 -2.05 14.46 -0.72
N GLU A 26 -3.31 14.38 -0.30
CA GLU A 26 -3.73 13.72 0.96
C GLU A 26 -3.80 12.19 0.82
N LEU A 27 -4.04 11.68 -0.40
CA LEU A 27 -3.92 10.25 -0.71
C LEU A 27 -2.47 9.78 -0.74
N ALA A 28 -1.54 10.69 -1.07
CA ALA A 28 -0.12 10.43 -1.11
C ALA A 28 0.51 10.62 0.28
N PHE A 29 0.08 9.83 1.27
CA PHE A 29 0.71 9.80 2.59
C PHE A 29 2.16 9.34 2.44
N ARG A 30 3.08 10.30 2.38
CA ARG A 30 4.52 10.04 2.37
C ARG A 30 4.98 10.00 3.81
N GLU A 31 5.15 8.80 4.35
CA GLU A 31 5.83 8.62 5.63
C GLU A 31 7.20 9.32 5.59
N GLU A 32 7.49 10.15 6.59
CA GLU A 32 8.79 10.79 6.74
C GLU A 32 9.87 9.75 7.02
N GLY A 33 10.57 9.32 5.97
CA GLY A 33 11.61 8.31 6.08
C GLY A 33 12.94 8.89 6.55
N VAL A 34 13.32 8.62 7.80
CA VAL A 34 14.68 8.90 8.30
C VAL A 34 15.64 7.79 7.88
N LYS A 35 16.75 8.15 7.21
CA LYS A 35 17.80 7.19 6.84
C LYS A 35 18.74 6.97 8.01
N VAL A 36 18.89 5.72 8.43
CA VAL A 36 19.82 5.29 9.47
C VAL A 36 20.69 4.16 8.93
N THR A 37 21.97 4.14 9.31
CA THR A 37 22.88 3.02 9.02
C THR A 37 22.94 2.09 10.23
N ILE A 38 22.56 0.83 10.05
CA ILE A 38 22.60 -0.21 11.08
C ILE A 38 23.33 -1.45 10.53
N ALA A 39 24.17 -2.06 11.35
CA ALA A 39 24.79 -3.33 11.01
C ALA A 39 23.81 -4.49 11.28
N LEU A 40 23.54 -5.31 10.26
CA LEU A 40 22.70 -6.50 10.36
C LEU A 40 23.55 -7.76 10.20
N SER A 41 23.12 -8.86 10.84
CA SER A 41 23.79 -10.15 10.66
C SER A 41 23.63 -10.66 9.22
N LYS A 42 24.64 -11.39 8.73
CA LYS A 42 24.59 -12.02 7.39
C LYS A 42 23.37 -12.94 7.23
N LYS A 43 23.08 -13.74 8.27
CA LYS A 43 21.92 -14.65 8.32
C LYS A 43 20.60 -13.90 8.15
N SER A 44 20.43 -12.76 8.84
CA SER A 44 19.22 -11.94 8.72
C SER A 44 19.05 -11.40 7.30
N VAL A 45 20.12 -10.88 6.70
CA VAL A 45 20.07 -10.33 5.33
C VAL A 45 19.74 -11.41 4.29
N GLU A 46 20.33 -12.60 4.41
CA GLU A 46 20.05 -13.72 3.50
C GLU A 46 18.59 -14.18 3.60
N PHE A 47 18.04 -14.26 4.81
CA PHE A 47 16.62 -14.57 5.03
C PHE A 47 15.71 -13.58 4.27
N PHE A 48 15.87 -12.28 4.50
CA PHE A 48 15.02 -11.28 3.84
C PHE A 48 15.22 -11.23 2.32
N LYS A 49 16.43 -11.49 1.81
CA LYS A 49 16.66 -11.59 0.35
C LYS A 49 15.88 -12.76 -0.25
N SER A 50 15.88 -13.91 0.42
CA SER A 50 15.16 -15.11 -0.06
C SER A 50 13.64 -14.89 -0.07
N GLU A 51 13.08 -14.31 0.99
CA GLU A 51 11.65 -14.00 1.07
C GLU A 51 11.25 -12.90 0.08
N ALA A 52 12.06 -11.84 -0.06
CA ALA A 52 11.80 -10.77 -1.02
C ALA A 52 11.71 -11.26 -2.47
N ALA A 53 12.55 -12.24 -2.84
CA ALA A 53 12.51 -12.88 -4.15
C ALA A 53 11.20 -13.66 -4.39
N LYS A 54 10.68 -14.34 -3.37
CA LYS A 54 9.40 -15.09 -3.45
C LYS A 54 8.20 -14.16 -3.59
N HIS A 55 8.21 -13.03 -2.88
CA HIS A 55 7.09 -12.08 -2.81
C HIS A 55 7.22 -10.91 -3.80
N HIS A 56 8.18 -10.97 -4.74
CA HIS A 56 8.45 -9.93 -5.74
C HIS A 56 8.55 -8.51 -5.14
N THR A 57 9.25 -8.38 -4.01
CA THR A 57 9.39 -7.12 -3.28
C THR A 57 10.87 -6.82 -2.97
N GLN A 58 11.14 -5.65 -2.39
CA GLN A 58 12.48 -5.28 -1.94
C GLN A 58 12.69 -5.73 -0.49
N TYR A 59 13.81 -6.39 -0.21
CA TYR A 59 14.12 -6.89 1.14
C TYR A 59 14.17 -5.77 2.19
N GLN A 60 14.58 -4.56 1.79
CA GLN A 60 14.58 -3.38 2.66
C GLN A 60 13.16 -3.01 3.13
N ARG A 61 12.14 -3.20 2.28
CA ARG A 61 10.74 -2.94 2.62
C ARG A 61 10.23 -3.91 3.68
N MET A 62 10.67 -5.17 3.61
CA MET A 62 10.36 -6.17 4.63
C MET A 62 11.00 -5.83 5.98
N ILE A 63 12.27 -5.43 5.97
CA ILE A 63 12.98 -5.02 7.19
C ILE A 63 12.29 -3.80 7.83
N ARG A 64 11.95 -2.78 7.03
CA ARG A 64 11.24 -1.59 7.52
C ARG A 64 9.92 -1.99 8.19
N ARG A 65 9.08 -2.77 7.50
CA ARG A 65 7.79 -3.24 8.03
C ARG A 65 7.93 -4.02 9.32
N LEU A 66 8.96 -4.87 9.45
CA LEU A 66 9.20 -5.60 10.69
C LEU A 66 9.48 -4.67 11.87
N ILE A 67 10.30 -3.63 11.65
CA ILE A 67 10.63 -2.64 12.69
C ILE A 67 9.39 -1.84 13.04
N ASP A 68 8.63 -1.37 12.05
CA ASP A 68 7.41 -0.59 12.27
C ASP A 68 6.40 -1.39 13.09
N THR A 69 6.13 -2.64 12.70
CA THR A 69 5.22 -3.54 13.44
C THR A 69 5.72 -3.82 14.85
N TYR A 70 7.03 -4.01 15.06
CA TYR A 70 7.58 -4.16 16.40
C TYR A 70 7.26 -2.92 17.25
N VAL A 71 7.56 -1.72 16.76
CA VAL A 71 7.28 -0.48 17.50
C VAL A 71 5.78 -0.33 17.78
N GLU A 72 4.90 -0.55 16.81
CA GLU A 72 3.44 -0.52 17.00
C GLU A 72 2.95 -1.45 18.11
N THR A 73 3.56 -2.64 18.25
CA THR A 73 3.17 -3.57 19.32
C THR A 73 3.56 -3.11 20.72
N PHE A 74 4.66 -2.35 20.86
CA PHE A 74 5.17 -1.87 22.15
C PHE A 74 4.80 -0.41 22.46
N ASN A 75 4.27 0.33 21.49
CA ASN A 75 3.89 1.73 21.63
C ASN A 75 2.38 1.95 21.78
N LYS A 76 1.64 0.91 22.21
CA LYS A 76 0.25 1.06 22.64
C LYS A 76 0.22 1.72 24.03
N PRO A 77 -0.48 2.85 24.22
CA PRO A 77 -0.80 3.36 25.56
C PRO A 77 -1.71 2.41 26.33
#